data_AF-A0A355UKY0-F1
#
_entry.id   AF-A0A355UKY0-F1
#
_cell.length_a   1.000
_cell.length_b   1.000
_cell.length_c   1.000
_cell.angle_alpha   90.00
_cell.angle_beta   90.00
_cell.angle_gamma   90.00
#
_symmetry.space_group_name_H-M   'P 1'
#
loop_
_entity.id
_entity.type
_entity.pdbx_description
1 polymer ?
#
loop_
_entity_poly.entity_id
_entity_poly.type
_entity_poly.pdbx_seq_one_letter_code
_entity_poly.pdbx_strand_id
1 'polypeptide(L)'
;SKARIISEPYGLCLIISPWNYPFQLLISPLIGAISSGNCAIVKPSEHSPNTSKIIKKILDRVFEHEYVFTVLGEKEVSQEL
;
A
#
# COMPACT_ATOMS: atom_id res chain seq x y z
N SER A 1 -36.92 -13.81 -11.89
CA SER A 1 -35.64 -13.08 -11.93
C SER A 1 -35.07 -13.00 -10.52
N LYS A 2 -33.76 -13.17 -10.30
CA LYS A 2 -33.12 -13.04 -8.97
C LYS A 2 -32.19 -11.83 -8.96
N ALA A 3 -32.32 -10.95 -7.97
CA ALA A 3 -31.38 -9.85 -7.75
C ALA A 3 -30.13 -10.36 -7.02
N ARG A 4 -28.97 -9.75 -7.31
CA ARG A 4 -27.68 -10.04 -6.65
C ARG A 4 -26.93 -8.74 -6.41
N ILE A 5 -26.12 -8.72 -5.36
CA ILE A 5 -25.13 -7.66 -5.10
C ILE A 5 -23.77 -8.20 -5.56
N ILE A 6 -23.06 -7.42 -6.36
CA ILE A 6 -21.72 -7.73 -6.85
C ILE A 6 -20.81 -6.60 -6.37
N SER A 7 -19.72 -6.96 -5.69
CA SER A 7 -18.68 -6.02 -5.29
C SER A 7 -17.61 -5.96 -6.38
N GLU A 8 -17.21 -4.76 -6.75
CA GLU A 8 -16.16 -4.50 -7.72
C GLU A 8 -14.99 -3.77 -7.05
N PRO A 9 -13.75 -3.91 -7.54
CA PRO A 9 -12.60 -3.16 -7.03
C PRO A 9 -12.80 -1.65 -7.23
N TYR A 10 -12.21 -0.87 -6.34
CA TYR A 10 -12.21 0.59 -6.43
C TYR A 10 -11.18 1.12 -7.45
N GLY A 11 -10.13 0.36 -7.75
CA GLY A 11 -9.07 0.75 -8.67
C GLY A 11 -7.74 0.94 -7.93
N LEU A 12 -7.29 2.19 -7.75
CA LEU A 12 -6.01 2.52 -7.10
C LEU A 12 -6.22 2.97 -5.66
N CYS A 13 -5.53 2.35 -4.71
CA CYS A 13 -5.58 2.69 -3.30
C CYS A 13 -4.26 3.29 -2.80
N LEU A 14 -4.32 4.40 -2.05
CA LEU A 14 -3.17 4.95 -1.33
C LEU A 14 -3.17 4.46 0.12
N ILE A 15 -2.05 3.88 0.58
CA ILE A 15 -1.86 3.37 1.95
C ILE A 15 -0.68 4.09 2.58
N ILE A 16 -0.96 4.92 3.59
CA ILE A 16 0.06 5.63 4.39
C ILE A 16 0.10 4.99 5.78
N SER A 17 1.27 4.49 6.21
CA SER A 17 1.40 3.79 7.49
C SER A 17 2.20 4.58 8.53
N PRO A 18 1.84 4.49 9.83
CA PRO A 18 2.58 5.13 10.91
C PRO A 18 3.85 4.35 11.30
N TRP A 19 4.66 4.93 12.18
CA TRP A 19 5.98 4.42 12.59
C TRP A 19 5.97 3.40 13.73
N ASN A 20 4.87 3.29 14.48
CA ASN A 20 4.79 2.48 15.70
C ASN A 20 4.69 0.98 15.42
N TYR A 21 4.05 0.58 14.31
CA TYR A 21 4.05 -0.80 13.81
C TYR A 21 4.25 -0.78 12.29
N PRO A 22 5.45 -0.36 11.83
CA PRO A 22 5.65 0.13 10.47
C PRO A 22 5.51 -0.96 9.40
N PHE A 23 5.68 -2.22 9.78
CA PHE A 23 5.40 -3.36 8.90
C PHE A 23 3.92 -3.75 8.93
N GLN A 24 3.39 -4.08 10.11
CA GLN A 24 2.03 -4.64 10.23
C GLN A 24 0.94 -3.66 9.74
N LEU A 25 1.03 -2.38 10.12
CA LEU A 25 0.02 -1.38 9.76
C LEU A 25 0.08 -0.93 8.30
N LEU A 26 1.13 -1.32 7.56
CA LEU A 26 1.20 -1.15 6.11
C LEU A 26 0.72 -2.41 5.38
N ILE A 27 1.23 -3.58 5.80
CA ILE A 27 0.99 -4.84 5.08
C ILE A 27 -0.45 -5.33 5.28
N SER A 28 -1.03 -5.17 6.47
CA SER A 28 -2.41 -5.60 6.74
C SER A 28 -3.44 -4.95 5.80
N PRO A 29 -3.48 -3.61 5.61
CA PRO A 29 -4.38 -3.01 4.64
C PRO A 29 -3.99 -3.32 3.19
N LEU A 30 -2.70 -3.48 2.87
CA LEU A 30 -2.25 -3.84 1.52
C LEU A 30 -2.78 -5.22 1.10
N ILE A 31 -2.75 -6.21 2.00
CA ILE A 31 -3.34 -7.54 1.72
C ILE A 31 -4.81 -7.40 1.33
N GLY A 32 -5.59 -6.60 2.06
CA GLY A 32 -7.00 -6.35 1.74
C GLY A 32 -7.17 -5.70 0.37
N ALA A 33 -6.42 -4.65 0.07
CA ALA A 33 -6.47 -3.94 -1.21
C ALA A 33 -6.17 -4.87 -2.39
N ILE A 34 -5.08 -5.64 -2.32
CA ILE A 34 -4.67 -6.54 -3.40
C ILE A 34 -5.64 -7.72 -3.54
N SER A 35 -6.06 -8.33 -2.44
CA SER A 35 -7.01 -9.46 -2.46
C SER A 35 -8.39 -9.08 -3.03
N SER A 36 -8.76 -7.80 -2.96
CA SER A 36 -10.01 -7.27 -3.52
C SER A 36 -9.85 -6.77 -4.96
N GLY A 37 -8.69 -6.98 -5.59
CA GLY A 37 -8.44 -6.65 -7.00
C GLY A 37 -8.04 -5.20 -7.25
N ASN A 38 -7.60 -4.45 -6.23
CA ASN A 38 -7.08 -3.10 -6.38
C ASN A 38 -5.57 -3.10 -6.66
N CYS A 39 -5.08 -2.03 -7.28
CA CYS A 39 -3.67 -1.65 -7.25
C CYS A 39 -3.41 -0.76 -6.02
N ALA A 40 -2.17 -0.63 -5.59
CA ALA A 40 -1.82 0.18 -4.42
C ALA A 40 -0.56 1.03 -4.58
N ILE A 41 -0.61 2.26 -4.09
CA ILE A 41 0.57 3.05 -3.73
C ILE A 41 0.73 2.94 -2.22
N VAL A 42 1.93 2.60 -1.75
CA VAL A 42 2.23 2.52 -0.33
C VAL A 42 3.31 3.51 0.05
N LYS A 43 3.06 4.27 1.12
CA LYS A 43 4.01 5.22 1.72
C LYS A 43 4.23 4.86 3.19
N PRO A 44 5.28 4.08 3.50
CA PRO A 44 5.67 3.85 4.89
C PRO A 44 6.20 5.13 5.55
N SER A 45 6.09 5.22 6.87
CA SER A 45 6.61 6.36 7.61
C SER A 45 8.13 6.53 7.46
N GLU A 46 8.53 7.78 7.29
CA GLU A 46 9.89 8.30 7.31
C GLU A 46 10.58 8.09 8.67
N HIS A 47 9.83 8.01 9.77
CA HIS A 47 10.36 7.82 11.12
C HIS A 47 10.81 6.36 11.38
N SER A 48 10.57 5.44 10.46
CA SER A 48 10.99 4.03 10.54
C SER A 48 11.85 3.59 9.33
N PRO A 49 12.96 4.29 9.01
CA PRO A 49 13.60 4.22 7.70
C PRO A 49 14.17 2.83 7.35
N ASN A 50 14.67 2.09 8.34
CA ASN A 50 15.21 0.75 8.12
C ASN A 50 14.11 -0.24 7.72
N THR A 51 12.96 -0.18 8.41
CA THR A 51 11.81 -1.01 8.06
C THR A 51 11.22 -0.61 6.72
N SER A 52 11.09 0.70 6.46
CA SER A 52 10.59 1.23 5.18
C SER A 52 11.43 0.74 3.99
N LYS A 53 12.77 0.70 4.12
CA LYS A 53 13.67 0.14 3.10
C LYS A 53 13.45 -1.35 2.86
N ILE A 54 13.24 -2.13 3.92
CA ILE A 54 12.98 -3.57 3.80
C ILE A 54 11.62 -3.81 3.15
N ILE A 55 10.58 -3.07 3.55
CA ILE A 55 9.25 -3.13 2.92
C ILE A 55 9.37 -2.87 1.43
N LYS A 56 10.03 -1.77 1.03
CA LYS A 56 10.25 -1.45 -0.38
C LYS A 56 10.94 -2.60 -1.11
N LYS A 57 12.04 -3.13 -0.56
CA LYS A 57 12.76 -4.27 -1.16
C LYS A 57 11.90 -5.52 -1.32
N ILE A 58 11.01 -5.81 -0.36
CA ILE A 58 10.10 -6.94 -0.44
C ILE A 58 9.06 -6.69 -1.54
N LEU A 59 8.40 -5.54 -1.53
CA LEU A 59 7.32 -5.24 -2.46
C LEU A 59 7.81 -5.12 -3.90
N ASP A 60 8.94 -4.44 -4.14
CA ASP A 60 9.58 -4.36 -5.46
C ASP A 60 10.01 -5.73 -6.01
N ARG A 61 10.19 -6.74 -5.14
CA ARG A 61 10.53 -8.11 -5.55
C ARG A 61 9.28 -8.97 -5.81
N VAL A 62 8.18 -8.69 -5.11
CA VAL A 62 6.96 -9.53 -5.14
C VAL A 62 5.99 -9.07 -6.21
N PHE A 63 5.91 -7.76 -6.45
CA PHE A 63 4.94 -7.16 -7.36
C PHE A 63 5.62 -6.43 -8.51
N GLU A 64 4.99 -6.47 -9.68
CA GLU A 64 5.27 -5.49 -10.72
C GLU A 64 4.80 -4.11 -10.26
N HIS A 65 5.47 -3.08 -10.78
CA HIS A 65 5.30 -1.71 -10.33
C HIS A 65 3.88 -1.17 -10.56
N GLU A 66 3.22 -1.67 -11.60
CA GLU A 66 1.84 -1.34 -11.97
C GLU A 66 0.80 -1.83 -10.94
N TYR A 67 1.14 -2.85 -10.14
CA TYR A 67 0.26 -3.38 -9.11
C TYR A 67 0.52 -2.76 -7.74
N VAL A 68 1.80 -2.65 -7.35
CA VAL A 68 2.19 -2.06 -6.07
C VAL A 68 3.40 -1.16 -6.25
N PHE A 69 3.22 0.13 -5.96
CA PHE A 69 4.30 1.10 -5.97
C PHE A 69 4.62 1.60 -4.56
N THR A 70 5.89 1.50 -4.14
CA THR A 70 6.35 2.01 -2.84
C THR A 70 7.06 3.35 -2.99
N VAL A 71 6.52 4.38 -2.35
CA VAL A 71 7.08 5.73 -2.28
C VAL A 71 7.70 5.96 -0.90
N LEU A 72 8.95 6.42 -0.88
CA LEU A 72 9.65 6.83 0.34
C LEU A 72 9.78 8.36 0.35
N GLY A 73 9.62 8.99 1.49
CA GLY A 73 9.76 10.43 1.63
C GLY A 73 9.11 10.96 2.89
N GLU A 74 9.36 12.23 3.19
CA GLU A 74 8.80 12.90 4.37
C GLU A 74 7.41 13.50 4.04
N LYS A 75 7.10 14.66 4.61
CA LYS A 75 5.78 15.28 4.54
C LYS A 75 5.45 15.79 3.14
N GLU A 76 6.43 16.32 2.43
CA GLU A 76 6.27 16.93 1.10
C GLU A 76 5.73 15.90 0.11
N VAL A 77 6.35 14.71 0.12
CA VAL A 77 5.93 13.58 -0.73
C VAL A 77 4.51 13.12 -0.39
N SER A 78 4.11 13.18 0.88
CA SER A 78 2.73 12.85 1.26
C SER A 78 1.68 13.84 0.77
N GLN A 79 2.06 15.09 0.47
CA GLN A 79 1.13 16.11 -0.03
C GLN A 79 0.94 16.06 -1.56
N GLU A 80 1.84 15.40 -2.26
CA GLU A 80 1.83 15.26 -3.72
C GLU A 80 1.15 13.97 -4.21
N LEU A 81 0.76 13.08 -3.28
CA LEU A 81 0.07 11.80 -3.53
C LEU A 81 -1.45 11.94 -3.39
#